data_AF-A0A031G3D2-F1
#
_entry.id   AF-A0A031G3D2-F1
#
_cell.length_a   1.000
_cell.length_b   1.000
_cell.length_c   1.000
_cell.angle_alpha   90.00
_cell.angle_beta   90.00
_cell.angle_gamma   90.00
#
_symmetry.space_group_name_H-M   'P 1'
#
loop_
_entity.id
_entity.type
_entity.pdbx_description
1 polymer ?
#
loop_
_entity_poly.entity_id
_entity_poly.type
_entity_poly.pdbx_seq_one_letter_code
_entity_poly.pdbx_strand_id
1 'polypeptide(L)'
;MANPDLSANQTSTPEASRQDQGLFRNHAPVQREGGRKMLRIMWNMIFNKPRNTRPAAAIPVQSLTLEDLLVAPDHSVYRLGHSTLLLKMRGKFWITDPVFAERASPVQWAGPKRFHQPPISIDQLPPIEAVILSHNHYDHLDYQAVLKLAAKTNYFLTPLGVGDTLIKWGIDASKVRQYDWWQGAEIAGIRFVATPSQHFSGRGLFDSNSTLWASWVMIDGDTRIFFSGDSGYFDGFKRIGEQYGPFDLTLMETGAYNVEWPHVHMQPEETLQAHIDLKGRWLFPIHNGTFDLAMHAWHEPFDRILSLAWERSVAITTPQMGEAFNLMQPQRGSAWWLGVEGESEGLVQSA
;
A
#
# COMPACT_ATOMS: atom_id res chain seq x y z
N MET A 1 -47.02 11.43 31.19
CA MET A 1 -46.44 11.72 29.87
C MET A 1 -44.93 11.81 30.04
N ALA A 2 -44.23 10.73 29.73
CA ALA A 2 -42.78 10.72 29.59
C ALA A 2 -42.51 9.85 28.36
N ASN A 3 -41.93 10.46 27.33
CA ASN A 3 -41.71 9.84 26.03
C ASN A 3 -40.35 9.16 26.05
N PRO A 4 -40.24 7.84 25.88
CA PRO A 4 -38.97 7.17 25.65
C PRO A 4 -38.78 7.01 24.14
N ASP A 5 -37.92 7.82 23.54
CA ASP A 5 -37.42 7.53 22.20
C ASP A 5 -35.90 7.67 22.18
N LEU A 6 -35.25 6.58 22.56
CA LEU A 6 -33.87 6.30 22.21
C LEU A 6 -33.90 5.11 21.24
N SER A 7 -34.38 5.39 20.03
CA SER A 7 -34.05 4.68 18.81
C SER A 7 -33.49 5.75 17.85
N ALA A 8 -32.31 5.62 17.25
CA ALA A 8 -31.87 4.49 16.46
C ALA A 8 -30.33 4.41 16.41
N ASN A 9 -29.84 3.18 16.51
CA ASN A 9 -28.59 2.76 15.88
C ASN A 9 -28.73 3.03 14.36
N GLN A 10 -28.17 4.14 13.87
CA GLN A 10 -27.92 4.29 12.44
C GLN A 10 -26.62 3.55 12.12
N THR A 11 -26.70 2.24 11.97
CA THR A 11 -25.74 1.53 11.10
C THR A 11 -25.99 2.03 9.69
N SER A 12 -25.35 3.14 9.32
CA SER A 12 -25.43 3.70 7.98
C SER A 12 -24.97 2.63 6.99
N THR A 13 -25.82 2.32 6.00
CA THR A 13 -25.48 1.41 4.91
C THR A 13 -24.15 1.81 4.28
N PRO A 14 -23.24 0.87 3.97
CA PRO A 14 -21.98 1.19 3.32
C PRO A 14 -22.22 1.95 2.01
N GLU A 15 -21.62 3.14 1.88
CA GLU A 15 -21.88 4.06 0.77
C GLU A 15 -20.95 3.72 -0.41
N ALA A 16 -21.53 3.58 -1.61
CA ALA A 16 -20.79 3.42 -2.86
C ALA A 16 -19.88 4.64 -3.14
N SER A 17 -18.92 4.51 -4.06
CA SER A 17 -18.07 5.65 -4.41
C SER A 17 -18.89 6.79 -5.02
N ARG A 18 -18.45 8.03 -4.74
CA ARG A 18 -19.08 9.23 -5.29
C ARG A 18 -18.41 9.63 -6.58
N GLN A 19 -19.23 9.99 -7.57
CA GLN A 19 -18.76 10.62 -8.81
C GLN A 19 -19.42 11.98 -9.00
N ASP A 20 -18.65 12.91 -9.56
CA ASP A 20 -19.12 14.22 -10.01
C ASP A 20 -18.52 14.48 -11.40
N GLN A 21 -19.38 14.68 -12.40
CA GLN A 21 -19.00 14.84 -13.81
C GLN A 21 -18.10 13.70 -14.34
N GLY A 22 -18.32 12.46 -13.89
CA GLY A 22 -17.53 11.29 -14.27
C GLY A 22 -16.16 11.17 -13.57
N LEU A 23 -15.88 12.02 -12.57
CA LEU A 23 -14.67 11.97 -11.76
C LEU A 23 -14.99 11.50 -10.34
N PHE A 24 -14.18 10.59 -9.81
CA PHE A 24 -14.33 10.05 -8.46
C PHE A 24 -13.98 11.08 -7.37
N ARG A 25 -14.64 10.95 -6.21
CA ARG A 25 -14.50 11.84 -5.05
C ARG A 25 -14.39 11.06 -3.75
N ASN A 26 -13.60 11.58 -2.81
CA ASN A 26 -13.55 11.10 -1.44
C ASN A 26 -14.87 11.40 -0.71
N HIS A 27 -15.21 10.58 0.29
CA HIS A 27 -16.34 10.87 1.19
C HIS A 27 -16.04 12.08 2.08
N ALA A 28 -14.84 12.12 2.65
CA ALA A 28 -14.35 13.26 3.40
C ALA A 28 -13.75 14.31 2.44
N PRO A 29 -13.97 15.62 2.69
CA PRO A 29 -13.45 16.66 1.82
C PRO A 29 -11.92 16.67 1.81
N VAL A 30 -11.33 16.51 0.63
CA VAL A 30 -9.90 16.79 0.42
C VAL A 30 -9.79 18.19 -0.17
N GLN A 31 -9.07 19.09 0.52
CA GLN A 31 -8.79 20.42 -0.02
C GLN A 31 -7.93 20.25 -1.28
N ARG A 32 -8.48 20.63 -2.44
CA ARG A 32 -7.71 20.66 -3.68
C ARG A 32 -6.71 21.81 -3.59
N GLU A 33 -5.44 21.46 -3.69
CA GLU A 33 -4.38 22.45 -3.67
C GLU A 33 -4.46 23.34 -4.91
N GLY A 34 -4.38 24.66 -4.72
CA GLY A 34 -4.33 25.60 -5.83
C GLY A 34 -3.07 25.39 -6.67
N GLY A 35 -3.14 25.64 -7.99
CA GLY A 35 -2.03 25.37 -8.91
C GLY A 35 -0.69 26.02 -8.51
N ARG A 36 -0.72 27.18 -7.84
CA ARG A 36 0.48 27.82 -7.26
C ARG A 36 1.14 26.98 -6.17
N LYS A 37 0.36 26.37 -5.27
CA LYS A 37 0.89 25.51 -4.21
C LYS A 37 1.46 24.22 -4.79
N MET A 38 0.80 23.63 -5.79
CA MET A 38 1.33 22.46 -6.52
C MET A 38 2.68 22.76 -7.17
N LEU A 39 2.82 23.90 -7.87
CA LEU A 39 4.10 24.32 -8.46
C LEU A 39 5.19 24.53 -7.40
N ARG A 40 4.84 25.10 -6.25
CA ARG A 40 5.77 25.27 -5.12
C ARG A 40 6.23 23.92 -4.55
N ILE A 41 5.32 22.97 -4.39
CA ILE A 41 5.64 21.61 -3.94
C ILE A 41 6.60 20.94 -4.92
N MET A 42 6.29 20.98 -6.22
CA MET A 42 7.17 20.42 -7.27
C MET A 42 8.56 21.09 -7.26
N TRP A 43 8.62 22.41 -7.13
CA TRP A 43 9.88 23.14 -7.02
C TRP A 43 10.71 22.67 -5.81
N ASN A 44 10.07 22.55 -4.64
CA ASN A 44 10.75 22.09 -3.43
C ASN A 44 11.24 20.65 -3.54
N MET A 45 10.45 19.76 -4.14
CA MET A 45 10.84 18.37 -4.38
C MET A 45 12.04 18.23 -5.32
N ILE A 46 12.24 19.19 -6.25
CA ILE A 46 13.35 19.17 -7.20
C ILE A 46 14.60 19.86 -6.62
N PHE A 47 14.43 21.03 -6.00
CA PHE A 47 15.55 21.91 -5.66
C PHE A 47 15.86 22.01 -4.16
N ASN A 48 14.90 21.72 -3.28
CA ASN A 48 15.03 21.93 -1.83
C ASN A 48 14.87 20.62 -1.03
N LYS A 49 15.11 19.47 -1.67
CA LYS A 49 14.93 18.17 -1.05
C LYS A 49 16.05 17.89 -0.03
N PRO A 50 15.74 17.48 1.21
CA PRO A 50 16.76 17.17 2.21
C PRO A 50 17.69 16.03 1.75
N ARG A 51 18.95 16.06 2.17
CA ARG A 51 19.97 15.10 1.72
C ARG A 51 19.72 13.66 2.21
N ASN A 52 19.09 13.50 3.36
CA ASN A 52 18.77 12.22 4.00
C ASN A 52 17.43 11.62 3.53
N THR A 53 16.82 12.15 2.47
CA THR A 53 15.64 11.56 1.81
C THR A 53 15.97 10.26 1.06
N ARG A 54 17.26 9.92 0.96
CA ARG A 54 17.76 8.68 0.36
C ARG A 54 18.77 8.03 1.31
N PRO A 55 18.88 6.70 1.30
CA PRO A 55 19.84 6.00 2.15
C PRO A 55 21.28 6.30 1.74
N ALA A 56 22.15 6.41 2.74
CA ALA A 56 23.59 6.63 2.53
C ALA A 56 24.33 5.34 2.16
N ALA A 57 23.79 4.17 2.56
CA ALA A 57 24.32 2.85 2.23
C ALA A 57 23.25 1.99 1.52
N ALA A 58 23.64 0.80 1.06
CA ALA A 58 22.71 -0.11 0.41
C ALA A 58 21.67 -0.64 1.41
N ILE A 59 20.40 -0.65 1.01
CA ILE A 59 19.34 -1.28 1.81
C ILE A 59 19.57 -2.81 1.80
N PRO A 60 19.54 -3.49 2.96
CA PRO A 60 19.63 -4.94 3.00
C PRO A 60 18.42 -5.58 2.31
N VAL A 61 18.69 -6.47 1.37
CA VAL A 61 17.68 -7.24 0.63
C VAL A 61 18.00 -8.71 0.77
N GLN A 62 17.06 -9.48 1.31
CA GLN A 62 17.11 -10.93 1.33
C GLN A 62 16.61 -11.47 -0.01
N SER A 63 17.53 -11.99 -0.82
CA SER A 63 17.18 -12.63 -2.09
C SER A 63 16.23 -13.81 -1.88
N LEU A 64 15.24 -13.92 -2.75
CA LEU A 64 14.25 -14.99 -2.76
C LEU A 64 14.37 -15.83 -4.03
N THR A 65 14.26 -17.14 -3.89
CA THR A 65 14.11 -18.07 -5.01
C THR A 65 12.66 -18.53 -5.16
N LEU A 66 12.33 -19.08 -6.33
CA LEU A 66 11.03 -19.74 -6.53
C LEU A 66 10.82 -20.88 -5.54
N GLU A 67 11.87 -21.65 -5.23
CA GLU A 67 11.80 -22.77 -4.30
C GLU A 67 11.44 -22.31 -2.88
N ASP A 68 12.11 -21.25 -2.39
CA ASP A 68 11.81 -20.65 -1.07
C ASP A 68 10.32 -20.30 -0.93
N LEU A 69 9.74 -19.70 -1.98
CA LEU A 69 8.33 -19.34 -2.04
C LEU A 69 7.43 -20.57 -2.06
N LEU A 70 7.77 -21.59 -2.87
CA LEU A 70 6.98 -22.81 -3.01
C LEU A 70 6.96 -23.66 -1.74
N VAL A 71 8.04 -23.69 -0.96
CA VAL A 71 8.09 -24.45 0.31
C VAL A 71 7.57 -23.66 1.52
N ALA A 72 7.41 -22.34 1.40
CA ALA A 72 6.89 -21.51 2.48
C ALA A 72 5.51 -21.99 2.99
N PRO A 73 5.22 -21.90 4.29
CA PRO A 73 3.87 -22.18 4.79
C PRO A 73 2.85 -21.15 4.28
N ASP A 74 1.57 -21.51 4.30
CA ASP A 74 0.49 -20.53 4.08
C ASP A 74 0.49 -19.43 5.14
N HIS A 75 -0.11 -18.30 4.79
CA HIS A 75 -0.09 -17.03 5.51
C HIS A 75 1.30 -16.39 5.65
N SER A 76 2.22 -16.74 4.74
CA SER A 76 3.50 -16.05 4.59
C SER A 76 3.33 -14.79 3.74
N VAL A 77 3.98 -13.71 4.15
CA VAL A 77 3.98 -12.40 3.51
C VAL A 77 5.43 -11.99 3.28
N TYR A 78 5.74 -11.59 2.05
CA TYR A 78 7.06 -11.12 1.64
C TYR A 78 6.94 -9.71 1.11
N ARG A 79 7.76 -8.80 1.63
CA ARG A 79 7.85 -7.45 1.09
C ARG A 79 8.85 -7.39 -0.06
N LEU A 80 8.38 -7.10 -1.27
CA LEU A 80 9.24 -6.99 -2.45
C LEU A 80 9.73 -5.54 -2.69
N GLY A 81 9.11 -4.58 -2.02
CA GLY A 81 9.43 -3.17 -2.04
C GLY A 81 8.17 -2.32 -2.02
N HIS A 82 8.25 -1.13 -1.42
CA HIS A 82 7.17 -0.14 -1.39
C HIS A 82 5.88 -0.74 -0.81
N SER A 83 4.83 -0.85 -1.63
CA SER A 83 3.53 -1.50 -1.34
C SER A 83 3.34 -2.82 -2.11
N THR A 84 4.41 -3.33 -2.75
CA THR A 84 4.41 -4.65 -3.37
C THR A 84 4.67 -5.74 -2.34
N LEU A 85 3.60 -6.46 -1.98
CA LEU A 85 3.64 -7.60 -1.07
C LEU A 85 3.22 -8.87 -1.79
N LEU A 86 3.99 -9.94 -1.64
CA LEU A 86 3.64 -11.28 -2.11
C LEU A 86 3.12 -12.08 -0.92
N LEU A 87 1.86 -12.54 -0.99
CA LEU A 87 1.21 -13.33 0.03
C LEU A 87 1.03 -14.76 -0.47
N LYS A 88 1.29 -15.74 0.39
CA LYS A 88 0.95 -17.14 0.15
C LYS A 88 -0.24 -17.53 1.00
N MET A 89 -1.35 -17.92 0.38
CA MET A 89 -2.57 -18.35 1.07
C MET A 89 -3.24 -19.47 0.28
N ARG A 90 -3.69 -20.53 0.96
CA ARG A 90 -4.31 -21.73 0.38
C ARG A 90 -3.46 -22.39 -0.71
N GLY A 91 -2.15 -22.42 -0.52
CA GLY A 91 -1.18 -22.94 -1.50
C GLY A 91 -1.02 -22.10 -2.77
N LYS A 92 -1.61 -20.90 -2.82
CA LYS A 92 -1.58 -19.98 -3.97
C LYS A 92 -0.89 -18.65 -3.60
N PHE A 93 -0.48 -17.89 -4.62
CA PHE A 93 0.19 -16.61 -4.44
C PHE A 93 -0.66 -15.44 -4.90
N TRP A 94 -0.58 -14.35 -4.14
CA TRP A 94 -1.31 -13.11 -4.37
C TRP A 94 -0.33 -11.96 -4.26
N ILE A 95 -0.45 -10.95 -5.12
CA ILE A 95 0.48 -9.82 -5.10
C ILE A 95 -0.26 -8.48 -5.11
N THR A 96 0.08 -7.59 -4.18
CA THR A 96 -0.46 -6.23 -4.14
C THR A 96 0.42 -5.28 -4.95
N ASP A 97 -0.18 -4.32 -5.66
CA ASP A 97 0.49 -3.18 -6.29
C ASP A 97 1.91 -3.46 -6.82
N PRO A 98 2.07 -4.40 -7.79
CA PRO A 98 3.38 -4.89 -8.19
C PRO A 98 4.16 -3.84 -8.99
N VAL A 99 5.25 -3.34 -8.41
CA VAL A 99 6.17 -2.39 -9.07
C VAL A 99 7.59 -2.93 -9.10
N PHE A 100 8.01 -3.30 -10.31
CA PHE A 100 9.33 -3.87 -10.58
C PHE A 100 10.22 -2.90 -11.37
N ALA A 101 9.67 -1.82 -11.91
CA ALA A 101 10.40 -0.77 -12.57
C ALA A 101 11.48 -0.12 -11.67
N GLU A 102 12.53 0.39 -12.32
CA GLU A 102 13.61 1.12 -11.65
C GLU A 102 13.13 2.48 -11.14
N ARG A 103 12.19 3.10 -11.86
CA ARG A 103 11.59 4.38 -11.51
C ARG A 103 10.06 4.31 -11.52
N ALA A 104 9.46 4.87 -10.48
CA ALA A 104 8.03 5.16 -10.39
C ALA A 104 7.70 6.42 -11.20
N SER A 105 7.69 6.29 -12.53
CA SER A 105 7.58 7.41 -13.45
C SER A 105 7.05 6.97 -14.82
N PRO A 106 6.39 7.86 -15.60
CA PRO A 106 6.09 7.61 -17.00
C PRO A 106 7.32 7.30 -17.85
N VAL A 107 8.49 7.74 -17.43
CA VAL A 107 9.76 7.60 -18.16
C VAL A 107 10.87 7.09 -17.25
N GLN A 108 11.77 6.26 -17.77
CA GLN A 108 12.83 5.65 -16.96
C GLN A 108 14.09 6.53 -16.80
N TRP A 109 14.16 7.69 -17.46
CA TRP A 109 15.26 8.64 -17.33
C TRP A 109 15.02 9.75 -16.30
N ALA A 110 13.79 9.91 -15.79
CA ALA A 110 13.42 10.91 -14.78
C ALA A 110 12.39 10.37 -13.79
N GLY A 111 12.26 11.05 -12.64
CA GLY A 111 11.33 10.66 -11.56
C GLY A 111 11.98 9.79 -10.47
N PRO A 112 11.22 9.41 -9.42
CA PRO A 112 11.73 8.69 -8.26
C PRO A 112 12.36 7.36 -8.65
N LYS A 113 13.63 7.17 -8.28
CA LYS A 113 14.39 5.93 -8.51
C LYS A 113 14.41 5.11 -7.23
N ARG A 114 14.18 3.80 -7.35
CA ARG A 114 14.19 2.89 -6.20
C ARG A 114 15.55 2.84 -5.50
N PHE A 115 15.56 2.55 -4.19
CA PHE A 115 16.77 2.41 -3.37
C PHE A 115 17.44 1.04 -3.52
N HIS A 116 16.65 0.02 -3.85
CA HIS A 116 17.08 -1.37 -3.93
C HIS A 116 16.30 -2.09 -5.03
N GLN A 117 16.87 -3.15 -5.60
CA GLN A 117 16.13 -4.04 -6.49
C GLN A 117 15.13 -4.89 -5.69
N PRO A 118 14.04 -5.38 -6.32
CA PRO A 118 13.20 -6.39 -5.71
C PRO A 118 14.02 -7.65 -5.33
N PRO A 119 13.66 -8.37 -4.27
CA PRO A 119 14.38 -9.56 -3.81
C PRO A 119 14.28 -10.76 -4.77
N ILE A 120 13.38 -10.71 -5.74
CA ILE A 120 13.19 -11.70 -6.79
C ILE A 120 12.79 -11.00 -8.08
N SER A 121 13.22 -11.51 -9.24
CA SER A 121 12.76 -10.98 -10.52
C SER A 121 11.31 -11.39 -10.79
N ILE A 122 10.58 -10.55 -11.51
CA ILE A 122 9.19 -10.82 -11.93
C ILE A 122 9.06 -12.13 -12.75
N ASP A 123 10.12 -12.50 -13.48
CA ASP A 123 10.15 -13.69 -14.32
C ASP A 123 10.29 -14.97 -13.45
N GLN A 124 10.90 -14.86 -12.28
CA GLN A 124 11.08 -15.94 -11.29
C GLN A 124 9.92 -16.04 -10.29
N LEU A 125 8.95 -15.13 -10.31
CA LEU A 125 7.75 -15.25 -9.47
C LEU A 125 6.99 -16.55 -9.78
N PRO A 126 6.39 -17.19 -8.74
CA PRO A 126 5.50 -18.32 -8.92
C PRO A 126 4.24 -17.91 -9.71
N PRO A 127 3.42 -18.88 -10.16
CA PRO A 127 2.08 -18.59 -10.66
C PRO A 127 1.30 -17.76 -9.64
N ILE A 128 0.71 -16.67 -10.09
CA ILE A 128 -0.06 -15.74 -9.27
C ILE A 128 -1.55 -16.02 -9.49
N GLU A 129 -2.31 -16.17 -8.41
CA GLU A 129 -3.76 -16.33 -8.54
C GLU A 129 -4.43 -15.00 -8.87
N ALA A 130 -4.10 -13.94 -8.13
CA ALA A 130 -4.47 -12.60 -8.54
C ALA A 130 -3.46 -11.51 -8.16
N VAL A 131 -3.41 -10.50 -9.03
CA VAL A 131 -2.83 -9.19 -8.74
C VAL A 131 -3.93 -8.32 -8.14
N ILE A 132 -3.66 -7.66 -7.02
CA ILE A 132 -4.58 -6.78 -6.30
C ILE A 132 -4.06 -5.35 -6.46
N LEU A 133 -4.85 -4.49 -7.10
CA LEU A 133 -4.48 -3.10 -7.38
C LEU A 133 -5.28 -2.14 -6.51
N SER A 134 -4.63 -1.20 -5.84
CA SER A 134 -5.29 -0.18 -5.02
C SER A 134 -5.72 1.05 -5.83
N HIS A 135 -4.87 1.56 -6.71
CA HIS A 135 -5.12 2.74 -7.53
C HIS A 135 -4.13 2.84 -8.70
N ASN A 136 -4.13 3.94 -9.45
CA ASN A 136 -3.42 4.03 -10.73
C ASN A 136 -2.09 4.81 -10.70
N HIS A 137 -1.55 5.23 -9.56
CA HIS A 137 -0.27 5.97 -9.54
C HIS A 137 0.92 5.10 -10.00
N TYR A 138 2.01 5.73 -10.42
CA TYR A 138 3.14 5.04 -11.05
C TYR A 138 3.91 4.09 -10.12
N ASP A 139 3.88 4.34 -8.82
CA ASP A 139 4.45 3.53 -7.75
C ASP A 139 3.52 2.44 -7.23
N HIS A 140 2.30 2.33 -7.78
CA HIS A 140 1.33 1.27 -7.48
C HIS A 140 0.88 0.48 -8.71
N LEU A 141 0.94 1.11 -9.89
CA LEU A 141 0.54 0.54 -11.16
C LEU A 141 1.66 0.69 -12.20
N ASP A 142 2.52 -0.33 -12.25
CA ASP A 142 3.60 -0.46 -13.20
C ASP A 142 3.13 -1.18 -14.47
N TYR A 143 3.13 -0.44 -15.59
CA TYR A 143 2.74 -0.93 -16.91
C TYR A 143 3.51 -2.20 -17.33
N GLN A 144 4.83 -2.20 -17.14
CA GLN A 144 5.67 -3.33 -17.58
C GLN A 144 5.45 -4.54 -16.68
N ALA A 145 5.30 -4.31 -15.37
CA ALA A 145 4.98 -5.39 -14.44
C ALA A 145 3.64 -6.05 -14.77
N VAL A 146 2.60 -5.25 -15.05
CA VAL A 146 1.28 -5.76 -15.44
C VAL A 146 1.36 -6.62 -16.70
N LEU A 147 2.04 -6.17 -17.75
CA LEU A 147 2.17 -6.94 -18.99
C LEU A 147 2.90 -8.27 -18.79
N LYS A 148 3.98 -8.27 -17.99
CA LYS A 148 4.71 -9.50 -17.66
C LYS A 148 3.88 -10.46 -16.80
N LEU A 149 3.13 -9.94 -15.84
CA LEU A 149 2.26 -10.73 -14.96
C LEU A 149 1.04 -11.29 -15.68
N ALA A 150 0.60 -10.69 -16.78
CA ALA A 150 -0.55 -11.13 -17.57
C ALA A 150 -0.49 -12.62 -17.95
N ALA A 151 0.71 -13.15 -18.22
CA ALA A 151 0.94 -14.55 -18.56
C ALA A 151 0.98 -15.49 -17.35
N LYS A 152 1.23 -14.96 -16.14
CA LYS A 152 1.41 -15.73 -14.90
C LYS A 152 0.22 -15.59 -13.93
N THR A 153 -0.71 -14.68 -14.20
CA THR A 153 -1.86 -14.41 -13.34
C THR A 153 -3.18 -14.92 -13.91
N ASN A 154 -4.06 -15.42 -13.03
CA ASN A 154 -5.43 -15.76 -13.38
C ASN A 154 -6.34 -14.53 -13.34
N TYR A 155 -6.15 -13.63 -12.37
CA TYR A 155 -6.99 -12.45 -12.21
C TYR A 155 -6.20 -11.17 -11.93
N PHE A 156 -6.82 -10.04 -12.28
CA PHE A 156 -6.49 -8.70 -11.78
C PHE A 156 -7.73 -8.18 -11.05
N LEU A 157 -7.61 -7.93 -9.75
CA LEU A 157 -8.65 -7.31 -8.93
C LEU A 157 -8.33 -5.82 -8.83
N THR A 158 -9.24 -4.97 -9.27
CA THR A 158 -8.98 -3.52 -9.35
C THR A 158 -10.17 -2.72 -8.85
N PRO A 159 -9.98 -1.46 -8.44
CA PRO A 159 -11.08 -0.52 -8.35
C PRO A 159 -11.58 -0.14 -9.75
N LEU A 160 -12.77 0.47 -9.82
CA LEU A 160 -13.37 0.94 -11.07
C LEU A 160 -12.44 1.84 -11.89
N GLY A 161 -12.40 1.65 -13.21
CA GLY A 161 -11.61 2.43 -14.17
C GLY A 161 -10.14 2.00 -14.28
N VAL A 162 -9.56 1.39 -13.24
CA VAL A 162 -8.20 0.83 -13.32
C VAL A 162 -8.18 -0.40 -14.23
N GLY A 163 -9.17 -1.27 -14.15
CA GLY A 163 -9.27 -2.42 -15.04
C GLY A 163 -9.53 -2.03 -16.49
N ASP A 164 -10.26 -0.93 -16.75
CA ASP A 164 -10.40 -0.38 -18.11
C ASP A 164 -9.05 0.05 -18.66
N THR A 165 -8.18 0.62 -17.82
CA THR A 165 -6.79 0.93 -18.16
C THR A 165 -6.01 -0.34 -18.50
N LEU A 166 -6.17 -1.42 -17.72
CA LEU A 166 -5.51 -2.70 -18.01
C LEU A 166 -5.96 -3.31 -19.34
N ILE A 167 -7.26 -3.28 -19.62
CA ILE A 167 -7.81 -3.80 -20.89
C ILE A 167 -7.26 -3.00 -22.07
N LYS A 168 -7.18 -1.67 -21.94
CA LYS A 168 -6.53 -0.80 -22.95
C LYS A 168 -5.06 -1.13 -23.16
N TRP A 169 -4.37 -1.63 -22.14
CA TRP A 169 -2.98 -2.09 -22.24
C TRP A 169 -2.83 -3.48 -22.88
N GLY A 170 -3.94 -4.17 -23.16
CA GLY A 170 -3.95 -5.48 -23.81
C GLY A 170 -4.15 -6.65 -22.86
N ILE A 171 -4.53 -6.41 -21.59
CA ILE A 171 -4.92 -7.48 -20.68
C ILE A 171 -6.28 -8.03 -21.11
N ASP A 172 -6.38 -9.36 -21.19
CA ASP A 172 -7.63 -10.05 -21.49
C ASP A 172 -8.72 -9.65 -20.46
N ALA A 173 -9.83 -9.10 -20.96
CA ALA A 173 -10.94 -8.64 -20.14
C ALA A 173 -11.52 -9.74 -19.25
N SER A 174 -11.42 -11.02 -19.64
CA SER A 174 -11.87 -12.16 -18.82
C SER A 174 -11.05 -12.34 -17.53
N LYS A 175 -9.82 -11.78 -17.47
CA LYS A 175 -8.97 -11.79 -16.28
C LYS A 175 -9.23 -10.60 -15.36
N VAL A 176 -9.87 -9.54 -15.84
CA VAL A 176 -10.02 -8.28 -15.10
C VAL A 176 -11.34 -8.27 -14.34
N ARG A 177 -11.27 -8.07 -13.02
CA ARG A 177 -12.45 -7.89 -12.15
C ARG A 177 -12.35 -6.54 -11.45
N GLN A 178 -13.30 -5.65 -11.74
CA GLN A 178 -13.32 -4.30 -11.19
C GLN A 178 -14.45 -4.15 -10.18
N TYR A 179 -14.18 -3.41 -9.11
CA TYR A 179 -15.11 -3.26 -8.00
C TYR A 179 -15.25 -1.81 -7.57
N ASP A 180 -16.47 -1.42 -7.22
CA ASP A 180 -16.71 -0.22 -6.43
C ASP A 180 -16.40 -0.48 -4.95
N TRP A 181 -16.38 0.56 -4.13
CA TRP A 181 -16.31 0.42 -2.69
C TRP A 181 -17.45 -0.44 -2.14
N TRP A 182 -17.08 -1.28 -1.17
CA TRP A 182 -17.90 -2.30 -0.52
C TRP A 182 -18.35 -3.45 -1.43
N GLN A 183 -17.89 -3.48 -2.68
CA GLN A 183 -18.06 -4.61 -3.59
C GLN A 183 -16.84 -5.52 -3.56
N GLY A 184 -17.04 -6.74 -4.04
CA GLY A 184 -16.01 -7.76 -3.97
C GLY A 184 -16.43 -9.07 -4.59
N ALA A 185 -15.55 -10.06 -4.52
CA ALA A 185 -15.85 -11.42 -4.92
C ALA A 185 -15.01 -12.43 -4.13
N GLU A 186 -15.44 -13.67 -4.18
CA GLU A 186 -14.62 -14.80 -3.76
C GLU A 186 -13.76 -15.29 -4.93
N ILE A 187 -12.45 -15.41 -4.69
CA ILE A 187 -11.47 -15.93 -5.63
C ILE A 187 -10.72 -17.05 -4.93
N ALA A 188 -10.81 -18.27 -5.46
CA ALA A 188 -10.13 -19.45 -4.92
C ALA A 188 -10.32 -19.66 -3.40
N GLY A 189 -11.51 -19.37 -2.88
CA GLY A 189 -11.85 -19.53 -1.46
C GLY A 189 -11.47 -18.35 -0.55
N ILE A 190 -10.91 -17.26 -1.10
CA ILE A 190 -10.63 -16.02 -0.37
C ILE A 190 -11.61 -14.94 -0.81
N ARG A 191 -12.31 -14.33 0.13
CA ARG A 191 -13.19 -13.20 -0.15
C ARG A 191 -12.39 -11.90 -0.15
N PHE A 192 -12.45 -11.20 -1.27
CA PHE A 192 -11.89 -9.86 -1.43
C PHE A 192 -13.02 -8.84 -1.43
N VAL A 193 -12.82 -7.72 -0.74
CA VAL A 193 -13.74 -6.57 -0.79
C VAL A 193 -12.91 -5.31 -0.98
N ALA A 194 -13.19 -4.55 -2.04
CA ALA A 194 -12.64 -3.21 -2.21
C ALA A 194 -13.34 -2.30 -1.19
N THR A 195 -12.57 -1.59 -0.37
CA THR A 195 -13.09 -0.67 0.64
C THR A 195 -12.61 0.75 0.39
N PRO A 196 -13.29 1.78 0.94
CA PRO A 196 -12.87 3.16 0.73
C PRO A 196 -11.43 3.44 1.17
N SER A 197 -10.84 4.45 0.54
CA SER A 197 -9.59 5.11 0.93
C SER A 197 -9.76 6.62 0.70
N GLN A 198 -9.01 7.44 1.43
CA GLN A 198 -8.93 8.88 1.21
C GLN A 198 -7.70 9.23 0.36
N HIS A 199 -7.83 9.14 -0.96
CA HIS A 199 -6.71 9.36 -1.89
C HIS A 199 -7.20 10.00 -3.20
N PHE A 200 -6.42 9.88 -4.27
CA PHE A 200 -6.76 10.35 -5.59
C PHE A 200 -6.18 9.43 -6.67
N SER A 201 -6.43 9.74 -7.94
CA SER A 201 -5.84 9.01 -9.06
C SER A 201 -5.38 9.98 -10.16
N GLY A 202 -4.47 9.52 -11.02
CA GLY A 202 -3.98 10.25 -12.18
C GLY A 202 -2.59 9.80 -12.62
N ARG A 203 -2.37 9.71 -13.93
CA ARG A 203 -1.08 9.36 -14.55
C ARG A 203 -0.61 10.42 -15.55
N GLY A 204 -1.47 11.38 -15.90
CA GLY A 204 -1.18 12.46 -16.84
C GLY A 204 -1.81 13.78 -16.41
N LEU A 205 -1.77 14.76 -17.31
CA LEU A 205 -2.25 16.11 -17.02
C LEU A 205 -3.79 16.24 -17.00
N PHE A 206 -4.51 15.28 -17.57
CA PHE A 206 -5.95 15.39 -17.84
C PHE A 206 -6.79 14.19 -17.36
N ASP A 207 -6.20 13.29 -16.57
CA ASP A 207 -6.85 12.05 -16.11
C ASP A 207 -7.05 11.99 -14.59
N SER A 208 -6.86 13.12 -13.91
CA SER A 208 -7.02 13.21 -12.45
C SER A 208 -8.42 12.76 -12.04
N ASN A 209 -8.47 11.80 -11.10
CA ASN A 209 -9.69 11.21 -10.55
C ASN A 209 -10.58 10.50 -11.58
N SER A 210 -10.06 10.13 -12.75
CA SER A 210 -10.81 9.38 -13.77
C SER A 210 -10.98 7.89 -13.43
N THR A 211 -10.17 7.37 -12.51
CA THR A 211 -10.31 6.01 -11.95
C THR A 211 -10.49 6.07 -10.44
N LEU A 212 -11.12 5.05 -9.88
CA LEU A 212 -11.29 4.90 -8.44
C LEU A 212 -9.96 4.44 -7.78
N TRP A 213 -9.85 4.71 -6.48
CA TRP A 213 -8.81 4.21 -5.56
C TRP A 213 -9.49 3.42 -4.45
N ALA A 214 -8.87 2.39 -3.91
CA ALA A 214 -9.45 1.54 -2.88
C ALA A 214 -8.38 0.94 -1.96
N SER A 215 -8.79 0.69 -0.72
CA SER A 215 -8.16 -0.30 0.15
C SER A 215 -8.81 -1.67 -0.10
N TRP A 216 -8.24 -2.74 0.47
CA TRP A 216 -8.73 -4.10 0.28
C TRP A 216 -8.82 -4.87 1.59
N VAL A 217 -9.96 -5.51 1.79
CA VAL A 217 -10.20 -6.54 2.80
C VAL A 217 -10.03 -7.90 2.15
N MET A 218 -9.22 -8.79 2.76
CA MET A 218 -9.01 -10.17 2.34
C MET A 218 -9.39 -11.10 3.49
N ILE A 219 -10.32 -12.03 3.24
CA ILE A 219 -10.85 -12.95 4.25
C ILE A 219 -10.62 -14.39 3.79
N ASP A 220 -9.78 -15.12 4.52
CA ASP A 220 -9.49 -16.54 4.31
C ASP A 220 -9.88 -17.33 5.57
N GLY A 221 -11.10 -17.89 5.57
CA GLY A 221 -11.66 -18.52 6.77
C GLY A 221 -11.76 -17.52 7.93
N ASP A 222 -11.06 -17.81 9.03
CA ASP A 222 -11.00 -16.93 10.20
C ASP A 222 -9.91 -15.84 10.09
N THR A 223 -9.00 -15.96 9.12
CA THR A 223 -7.90 -15.01 8.93
C THR A 223 -8.38 -13.79 8.14
N ARG A 224 -8.10 -12.59 8.65
CA ARG A 224 -8.46 -11.32 8.01
C ARG A 224 -7.23 -10.45 7.80
N ILE A 225 -6.98 -10.05 6.56
CA ILE A 225 -5.89 -9.16 6.17
C ILE A 225 -6.48 -7.88 5.57
N PHE A 226 -5.98 -6.73 5.98
CA PHE A 226 -6.30 -5.44 5.38
C PHE A 226 -5.09 -4.90 4.61
N PHE A 227 -5.32 -4.37 3.42
CA PHE A 227 -4.32 -3.66 2.62
C PHE A 227 -4.82 -2.24 2.35
N SER A 228 -4.09 -1.23 2.83
CA SER A 228 -4.55 0.16 2.73
C SER A 228 -4.51 0.73 1.31
N GLY A 229 -3.64 0.21 0.44
CA GLY A 229 -3.15 1.02 -0.68
C GLY A 229 -2.51 2.29 -0.13
N ASP A 230 -2.76 3.41 -0.80
CA ASP A 230 -2.48 4.74 -0.25
C ASP A 230 -3.75 5.40 0.26
N SER A 231 -3.64 6.13 1.36
CA SER A 231 -4.75 6.84 1.99
C SER A 231 -4.24 7.90 2.97
N GLY A 232 -4.93 9.04 3.04
CA GLY A 232 -4.96 9.87 4.24
C GLY A 232 -5.88 9.26 5.30
N TYR A 233 -5.84 9.82 6.50
CA TYR A 233 -6.73 9.38 7.58
C TYR A 233 -8.17 9.85 7.35
N PHE A 234 -9.13 8.96 7.61
CA PHE A 234 -10.56 9.25 7.53
C PHE A 234 -11.35 8.25 8.41
N ASP A 235 -12.60 8.59 8.71
CA ASP A 235 -13.48 7.81 9.60
C ASP A 235 -13.87 6.44 9.05
N GLY A 236 -13.64 6.18 7.76
CA GLY A 236 -13.95 4.90 7.14
C GLY A 236 -13.07 3.75 7.64
N PHE A 237 -11.86 3.99 8.15
CA PHE A 237 -11.07 2.92 8.78
C PHE A 237 -11.81 2.29 9.96
N LYS A 238 -12.45 3.11 10.80
CA LYS A 238 -13.26 2.63 11.92
C LYS A 238 -14.46 1.83 11.43
N ARG A 239 -15.16 2.29 10.39
CA ARG A 239 -16.30 1.57 9.80
C ARG A 239 -15.87 0.23 9.20
N ILE A 240 -14.72 0.18 8.52
CA ILE A 240 -14.14 -1.05 7.99
C ILE A 240 -13.82 -2.03 9.14
N GLY A 241 -13.22 -1.55 10.23
CA GLY A 241 -12.93 -2.36 11.44
C GLY A 241 -14.18 -2.81 12.20
N GLU A 242 -15.27 -2.03 12.16
CA GLU A 242 -16.58 -2.44 12.69
C GLU A 242 -17.24 -3.53 11.85
N GLN A 243 -17.12 -3.45 10.52
CA GLN A 243 -17.79 -4.36 9.60
C GLN A 243 -17.02 -5.67 9.37
N TYR A 244 -15.70 -5.61 9.24
CA TYR A 244 -14.87 -6.74 8.83
C TYR A 244 -13.85 -7.18 9.88
N GLY A 245 -13.49 -6.30 10.82
CA GLY A 245 -12.51 -6.60 11.85
C GLY A 245 -13.00 -7.56 12.94
N PRO A 246 -12.11 -7.97 13.87
CA PRO A 246 -10.70 -7.58 13.95
C PRO A 246 -9.85 -8.18 12.83
N PHE A 247 -8.85 -7.43 12.37
CA PHE A 247 -7.89 -7.90 11.37
C PHE A 247 -6.70 -8.55 12.04
N ASP A 248 -6.26 -9.69 11.56
CA ASP A 248 -5.05 -10.34 12.04
C ASP A 248 -3.79 -9.59 11.58
N LEU A 249 -3.85 -9.03 10.36
CA LEU A 249 -2.76 -8.26 9.77
C LEU A 249 -3.31 -7.02 9.06
N THR A 250 -2.74 -5.85 9.32
CA THR A 250 -2.99 -4.64 8.55
C THR A 250 -1.71 -4.20 7.86
N LEU A 251 -1.72 -4.20 6.54
CA LEU A 251 -0.67 -3.71 5.65
C LEU A 251 -0.97 -2.24 5.40
N MET A 252 -0.31 -1.34 6.15
CA MET A 252 -0.69 0.06 6.26
C MET A 252 0.36 0.99 5.68
N GLU A 253 -0.06 1.90 4.81
CA GLU A 253 0.77 2.99 4.31
C GLU A 253 1.43 3.74 5.47
N THR A 254 2.75 3.89 5.42
CA THR A 254 3.54 4.58 6.44
C THR A 254 4.75 5.22 5.77
N GLY A 255 4.54 6.26 4.97
CA GLY A 255 5.60 6.94 4.23
C GLY A 255 5.01 7.96 3.27
N ALA A 256 5.86 8.66 2.52
CA ALA A 256 5.46 9.68 1.55
C ALA A 256 4.61 10.85 2.13
N TYR A 257 4.52 10.98 3.46
CA TYR A 257 3.72 12.00 4.11
C TYR A 257 4.39 13.37 4.12
N ASN A 258 3.60 14.43 4.16
CA ASN A 258 4.07 15.78 4.41
C ASN A 258 2.93 16.68 4.89
N VAL A 259 3.28 17.72 5.65
CA VAL A 259 2.34 18.75 6.10
C VAL A 259 1.69 19.53 4.94
N GLU A 260 2.30 19.52 3.75
CA GLU A 260 1.75 20.18 2.57
C GLU A 260 0.61 19.40 1.89
N TRP A 261 0.46 18.09 2.16
CA TRP A 261 -0.60 17.22 1.61
C TRP A 261 -1.19 16.25 2.66
N PRO A 262 -1.67 16.76 3.80
CA PRO A 262 -2.02 15.95 4.97
C PRO A 262 -3.23 15.04 4.77
N HIS A 263 -4.00 15.25 3.70
CA HIS A 263 -5.27 14.55 3.50
C HIS A 263 -5.16 13.30 2.63
N VAL A 264 -4.01 13.03 2.00
CA VAL A 264 -3.88 11.93 1.02
C VAL A 264 -2.80 10.91 1.37
N HIS A 265 -1.92 11.23 2.32
CA HIS A 265 -0.93 10.32 2.90
C HIS A 265 -0.91 10.51 4.42
N MET A 266 -1.05 9.42 5.17
CA MET A 266 -1.10 9.44 6.63
C MET A 266 0.25 9.80 7.26
N GLN A 267 0.22 10.67 8.27
CA GLN A 267 1.33 10.75 9.22
C GLN A 267 1.44 9.43 10.01
N PRO A 268 2.61 9.06 10.56
CA PRO A 268 2.76 7.82 11.33
C PRO A 268 1.76 7.67 12.50
N GLU A 269 1.40 8.77 13.16
CA GLU A 269 0.36 8.78 14.21
C GLU A 269 -1.01 8.38 13.66
N GLU A 270 -1.33 8.85 12.47
CA GLU A 270 -2.58 8.53 11.77
C GLU A 270 -2.59 7.09 11.25
N THR A 271 -1.46 6.58 10.74
CA THR A 271 -1.30 5.16 10.39
C THR A 271 -1.59 4.28 11.60
N LEU A 272 -1.01 4.61 12.77
CA LEU A 272 -1.25 3.85 14.00
C LEU A 272 -2.72 3.93 14.43
N GLN A 273 -3.34 5.12 14.35
CA GLN A 273 -4.75 5.28 14.68
C GLN A 273 -5.64 4.48 13.72
N ALA A 274 -5.35 4.49 12.41
CA ALA A 274 -6.08 3.72 11.42
C ALA A 274 -5.97 2.21 11.70
N HIS A 275 -4.78 1.72 12.08
CA HIS A 275 -4.59 0.34 12.53
C HIS A 275 -5.47 -0.02 13.75
N ILE A 276 -5.54 0.86 14.75
CA ILE A 276 -6.38 0.68 15.94
C ILE A 276 -7.86 0.65 15.57
N ASP A 277 -8.29 1.57 14.69
CA ASP A 277 -9.67 1.68 14.21
C ASP A 277 -10.12 0.47 13.40
N LEU A 278 -9.20 -0.11 12.62
CA LEU A 278 -9.38 -1.39 11.95
C LEU A 278 -9.47 -2.55 12.94
N LYS A 279 -9.11 -2.35 14.22
CA LYS A 279 -8.94 -3.40 15.23
C LYS A 279 -7.89 -4.42 14.77
N GLY A 280 -6.79 -3.92 14.20
CA GLY A 280 -5.67 -4.75 13.76
C GLY A 280 -4.94 -5.39 14.94
N ARG A 281 -4.44 -6.61 14.73
CA ARG A 281 -3.59 -7.32 15.70
C ARG A 281 -2.11 -7.07 15.43
N TRP A 282 -1.69 -7.24 14.17
CA TRP A 282 -0.33 -6.94 13.73
C TRP A 282 -0.33 -5.82 12.69
N LEU A 283 0.48 -4.79 12.95
CA LEU A 283 0.76 -3.71 12.03
C LEU A 283 1.99 -4.06 11.17
N PHE A 284 1.83 -4.01 9.85
CA PHE A 284 2.91 -4.13 8.88
C PHE A 284 2.97 -2.82 8.07
N PRO A 285 3.96 -1.95 8.32
CA PRO A 285 4.10 -0.69 7.61
C PRO A 285 4.62 -0.92 6.18
N ILE A 286 3.98 -0.30 5.20
CA ILE A 286 4.33 -0.32 3.76
C ILE A 286 4.55 1.12 3.24
N HIS A 287 4.77 1.29 1.93
CA HIS A 287 4.94 2.61 1.27
C HIS A 287 6.18 3.42 1.74
N ASN A 288 7.18 2.71 2.29
CA ASN A 288 8.45 3.29 2.76
C ASN A 288 9.66 2.45 2.30
N GLY A 289 10.89 2.94 2.53
CA GLY A 289 12.11 2.16 2.32
C GLY A 289 12.45 1.77 0.87
N THR A 290 11.71 2.27 -0.13
CA THR A 290 11.92 1.89 -1.54
C THR A 290 12.05 3.08 -2.48
N PHE A 291 11.15 4.06 -2.42
CA PHE A 291 11.23 5.25 -3.27
C PHE A 291 11.34 6.53 -2.45
N ASP A 292 11.96 7.54 -3.06
CA ASP A 292 12.09 8.87 -2.49
C ASP A 292 10.93 9.77 -2.93
N LEU A 293 9.79 9.65 -2.23
CA LEU A 293 8.51 10.27 -2.60
C LEU A 293 8.11 11.48 -1.75
N ALA A 294 8.85 11.82 -0.69
CA ALA A 294 8.53 12.96 0.18
C ALA A 294 9.77 13.68 0.68
N MET A 295 9.57 14.59 1.62
CA MET A 295 10.62 15.48 2.15
C MET A 295 11.18 15.00 3.50
N HIS A 296 10.62 13.94 4.10
CA HIS A 296 11.13 13.35 5.34
C HIS A 296 12.38 12.49 5.07
N ALA A 297 13.19 12.21 6.10
CA ALA A 297 14.31 11.27 5.94
C ALA A 297 13.79 9.88 5.54
N TRP A 298 14.52 9.12 4.73
CA TRP A 298 14.01 7.85 4.20
C TRP A 298 13.67 6.82 5.30
N HIS A 299 14.39 6.87 6.43
CA HIS A 299 14.24 5.97 7.57
C HIS A 299 13.21 6.48 8.61
N GLU A 300 12.89 7.78 8.59
CA GLU A 300 11.99 8.42 9.57
C GLU A 300 10.64 7.71 9.75
N PRO A 301 9.97 7.21 8.68
CA PRO A 301 8.71 6.52 8.85
C PRO A 301 8.83 5.26 9.71
N PHE A 302 9.95 4.53 9.63
CA PHE A 302 10.21 3.34 10.44
C PHE A 302 10.45 3.71 11.91
N ASP A 303 11.28 4.72 12.17
CA ASP A 303 11.57 5.17 13.54
C ASP A 303 10.29 5.62 14.26
N ARG A 304 9.51 6.47 13.60
CA ARG A 304 8.30 7.06 14.19
C ARG A 304 7.25 6.00 14.44
N ILE A 305 6.94 5.15 13.46
CA ILE A 305 5.90 4.13 13.64
C ILE A 305 6.30 3.07 14.68
N LEU A 306 7.59 2.71 14.75
CA LEU A 306 8.08 1.75 15.75
C LEU A 306 7.98 2.33 17.16
N SER A 307 8.37 3.59 17.36
CA SER A 307 8.22 4.29 18.66
C SER A 307 6.76 4.35 19.09
N LEU A 308 5.89 4.82 18.19
CA LEU A 308 4.45 4.94 18.43
C LEU A 308 3.79 3.60 18.76
N ALA A 309 4.15 2.53 18.04
CA ALA A 309 3.65 1.19 18.32
C ALA A 309 4.09 0.70 19.71
N TRP A 310 5.32 1.00 20.13
CA TRP A 310 5.81 0.67 21.47
C TRP A 310 5.05 1.42 22.56
N GLU A 311 4.87 2.74 22.40
CA GLU A 311 4.15 3.60 23.34
C GLU A 311 2.68 3.17 23.52
N ARG A 312 2.05 2.69 22.45
CA ARG A 312 0.64 2.26 22.46
C ARG A 312 0.45 0.75 22.64
N SER A 313 1.52 -0.01 22.89
CA SER A 313 1.47 -1.47 23.02
C SER A 313 0.84 -2.19 21.81
N VAL A 314 1.06 -1.67 20.61
CA VAL A 314 0.64 -2.27 19.34
C VAL A 314 1.71 -3.25 18.86
N ALA A 315 1.31 -4.44 18.44
CA ALA A 315 2.24 -5.39 17.83
C ALA A 315 2.54 -4.94 16.39
N ILE A 316 3.82 -4.71 16.10
CA ILE A 316 4.31 -4.26 14.81
C ILE A 316 5.38 -5.22 14.29
N THR A 317 5.38 -5.46 12.99
CA THR A 317 6.41 -6.24 12.30
C THR A 317 7.12 -5.39 11.24
N THR A 318 8.44 -5.48 11.17
CA THR A 318 9.27 -4.74 10.20
C THR A 318 10.28 -5.66 9.52
N PRO A 319 9.82 -6.68 8.76
CA PRO A 319 10.73 -7.56 8.03
C PRO A 319 11.52 -6.76 7.00
N GLN A 320 12.75 -7.22 6.72
CA GLN A 320 13.56 -6.72 5.62
C GLN A 320 12.90 -7.03 4.27
N MET A 321 13.39 -6.37 3.21
CA MET A 321 12.94 -6.67 1.86
C MET A 321 13.28 -8.14 1.53
N GLY A 322 12.26 -8.94 1.21
CA GLY A 322 12.38 -10.38 0.94
C GLY A 322 12.39 -11.27 2.18
N GLU A 323 12.44 -10.73 3.40
CA GLU A 323 12.32 -11.53 4.62
C GLU A 323 10.88 -12.02 4.79
N ALA A 324 10.72 -13.28 5.18
CA ALA A 324 9.41 -13.88 5.41
C ALA A 324 8.81 -13.41 6.73
N PHE A 325 7.59 -12.91 6.68
CA PHE A 325 6.70 -12.80 7.85
C PHE A 325 5.61 -13.85 7.74
N ASN A 326 5.41 -14.69 8.75
CA ASN A 326 4.30 -15.63 8.78
C ASN A 326 3.27 -15.22 9.83
N LEU A 327 2.01 -15.02 9.42
CA LEU A 327 0.96 -14.55 10.31
C LEU A 327 0.57 -15.56 11.41
N MET A 328 0.80 -16.86 11.17
CA MET A 328 0.54 -17.91 12.17
C MET A 328 1.67 -18.03 13.21
N GLN A 329 2.85 -17.49 12.90
CA GLN A 329 4.01 -17.43 13.79
C GLN A 329 4.60 -16.01 13.73
N PRO A 330 3.84 -14.99 14.15
CA PRO A 330 4.19 -13.62 13.87
C PRO A 330 5.37 -13.18 14.73
N GLN A 331 6.28 -12.43 14.12
CA GLN A 331 7.47 -11.90 14.76
C GLN A 331 7.65 -10.42 14.45
N ARG A 332 8.29 -9.68 15.36
CA ARG A 332 8.54 -8.24 15.17
C ARG A 332 9.55 -7.94 14.06
N GLY A 333 10.47 -8.87 13.77
CA GLY A 333 11.60 -8.60 12.89
C GLY A 333 12.65 -7.71 13.57
N SER A 334 13.56 -7.16 12.78
CA SER A 334 14.66 -6.29 13.24
C SER A 334 14.46 -4.83 12.81
N ALA A 335 15.09 -3.89 13.51
CA ALA A 335 15.19 -2.49 13.11
C ALA A 335 16.33 -2.32 12.08
N TRP A 336 16.23 -3.02 10.95
CA TRP A 336 17.30 -3.20 9.97
C TRP A 336 17.82 -1.89 9.35
N TRP A 337 17.00 -0.84 9.31
CA TRP A 337 17.38 0.47 8.76
C TRP A 337 18.42 1.19 9.61
N LEU A 338 18.51 0.90 10.91
CA LEU A 338 19.51 1.50 11.79
C LEU A 338 20.93 1.12 11.39
N GLY A 339 21.13 -0.08 10.84
CA GLY A 339 22.42 -0.53 10.33
C GLY A 339 22.87 0.25 9.08
N VAL A 340 21.92 0.65 8.23
CA VAL A 340 22.20 1.41 6.99
C VAL A 340 22.72 2.82 7.30
N GLU A 341 22.19 3.47 8.34
CA GLU A 341 22.66 4.79 8.76
C GLU A 341 24.00 4.71 9.50
N GLY A 342 24.20 3.70 10.36
CA GLY A 342 25.45 3.53 11.12
C GLY A 342 26.69 3.26 10.26
N GLU A 343 26.54 2.57 9.12
CA GLU A 343 27.64 2.36 8.16
C GLU A 343 28.14 3.67 7.54
N SER A 344 27.28 4.69 7.43
CA SER A 344 27.65 5.99 6.87
C SER A 344 28.52 6.82 7.81
N GLU A 345 28.27 6.76 9.13
CA GLU A 345 29.05 7.50 10.13
C GLU A 345 30.46 6.94 10.30
N GLY A 346 30.63 5.61 10.18
CA GLY A 346 31.94 4.95 10.25
C GLY A 346 32.87 5.29 9.07
N LEU A 347 32.31 5.47 7.87
CA LEU A 347 33.09 5.85 6.68
C LEU A 347 33.59 7.30 6.75
N VAL A 348 32.81 8.22 7.33
CA VAL A 348 33.18 9.64 7.46
C VAL A 348 34.24 9.88 8.53
N GLN A 349 34.33 9.02 9.56
CA GLN A 349 35.40 9.11 10.57
C GLN A 349 36.73 8.47 10.14
N SER A 350 36.74 7.74 9.02
CA SER A 350 37.92 7.03 8.50
C SER A 350 38.58 7.69 7.28
N ALA A 351 38.05 8.85 6.85
CA ALA A 351 38.58 9.68 5.76
C ALA A 351 39.07 11.03 6.32
#